data_AF-A0A349V1B0-F1
#
_entry.id   AF-A0A349V1B0-F1
#
_cell.length_a   1.000
_cell.length_b   1.000
_cell.length_c   1.000
_cell.angle_alpha   90.00
_cell.angle_beta   90.00
_cell.angle_gamma   90.00
#
_symmetry.space_group_name_H-M   'P 1'
#
loop_
_entity.id
_entity.type
_entity.pdbx_description
1 polymer ?
#
loop_
_entity_poly.entity_id
_entity_poly.type
_entity_poly.pdbx_seq_one_letter_code
_entity_poly.pdbx_strand_id
1 'polypeptide(L)'
;MSLEHPSWWDAHSDQPYKLARSEKPRLQAANLNEYLRTALCALGSLPTIAWHYARPKRIASPTPRDFVGLGVSPDHGSHQAVSDLVEELGVQNLLLRVPSWHADKLDYYLDFAGRFKGH
;
A
#
# COMPACT_ATOMS: atom_id res chain seq x y z
N MET A 1 11.52 13.72 14.38
CA MET A 1 12.56 12.70 14.59
C MET A 1 13.23 12.47 13.25
N SER A 2 14.57 12.47 13.16
CA SER A 2 15.23 11.99 11.95
C SER A 2 15.04 10.48 11.90
N LEU A 3 14.47 9.97 10.82
CA LEU A 3 14.15 8.55 10.69
C LEU A 3 15.39 7.81 10.23
N GLU A 4 16.01 7.08 11.15
CA GLU A 4 17.11 6.19 10.79
C GLU A 4 16.54 4.91 10.16
N HIS A 5 16.78 4.76 8.86
CA HIS A 5 16.43 3.56 8.13
C HIS A 5 17.35 2.40 8.54
N PRO A 6 16.87 1.15 8.53
CA PRO A 6 17.74 0.00 8.72
C PRO A 6 18.89 -0.02 7.69
N SER A 7 20.04 -0.59 8.05
CA SER A 7 21.23 -0.64 7.19
C SER A 7 21.03 -1.43 5.89
N TRP A 8 20.02 -2.31 5.84
CA TRP A 8 19.62 -3.09 4.67
C TRP A 8 18.51 -2.42 3.84
N TRP A 9 18.17 -1.17 4.16
CA TRP A 9 17.19 -0.36 3.47
C TRP A 9 17.87 0.69 2.58
N ASP A 10 17.30 0.97 1.41
CA ASP A 10 17.85 1.98 0.50
C ASP A 10 17.63 3.39 1.08
N ALA A 11 18.70 4.15 1.31
CA ALA A 11 18.61 5.51 1.87
C ALA A 11 17.87 6.50 0.97
N HIS A 12 17.75 6.20 -0.32
CA HIS A 12 17.08 7.04 -1.32
C HIS A 12 15.73 6.48 -1.75
N SER A 13 15.28 5.37 -1.16
CA SER A 13 14.05 4.70 -1.56
C SER A 13 13.33 4.07 -0.37
N ASP A 14 12.00 4.15 -0.36
CA ASP A 14 11.17 3.50 0.66
C ASP A 14 11.02 1.99 0.43
N GLN A 15 12.05 1.33 -0.07
CA GLN A 15 12.08 -0.11 -0.30
C GLN A 15 13.43 -0.71 0.13
N PRO A 16 13.47 -1.99 0.54
CA PRO A 16 14.71 -2.66 0.86
C PRO A 16 15.59 -2.81 -0.39
N TYR A 17 16.89 -3.05 -0.21
CA TYR A 17 17.79 -3.29 -1.33
C TYR A 17 17.28 -4.40 -2.25
N LYS A 18 17.43 -4.18 -3.55
CA LYS A 18 17.06 -5.17 -4.56
C LYS A 18 17.97 -6.40 -4.41
N LEU A 19 17.38 -7.49 -3.96
CA LEU A 19 17.95 -8.84 -4.07
C LEU A 19 18.46 -9.11 -5.50
N ALA A 20 19.58 -9.81 -5.59
CA ALA A 20 20.25 -10.13 -6.84
C ALA A 20 19.40 -11.08 -7.71
N ARG A 21 19.63 -11.05 -9.02
CA ARG A 21 18.87 -11.90 -9.97
C ARG A 21 19.07 -13.40 -9.70
N SER A 22 20.26 -13.79 -9.23
CA SER A 22 20.59 -15.16 -8.84
C SER A 22 19.77 -15.67 -7.64
N GLU A 23 19.32 -14.77 -6.77
CA GLU A 23 18.53 -15.08 -5.58
C GLU A 23 17.03 -15.20 -5.88
N LYS A 24 16.63 -14.91 -7.12
CA LYS A 24 15.22 -14.96 -7.58
C LYS A 24 15.04 -15.88 -8.79
N PRO A 25 15.42 -17.17 -8.70
CA PRO A 25 15.08 -18.12 -9.76
C PRO A 25 13.55 -18.19 -9.90
N ARG A 26 13.07 -18.19 -11.15
CA ARG A 26 11.63 -18.19 -11.46
C ARG A 26 10.89 -19.40 -10.89
N LEU A 27 11.57 -20.54 -10.82
CA LEU A 27 11.04 -21.78 -10.28
C LEU A 27 12.06 -22.35 -9.30
N GLN A 28 11.56 -22.76 -8.14
CA GLN A 28 12.35 -23.47 -7.14
C GLN A 28 11.76 -24.86 -6.96
N ALA A 29 12.59 -25.90 -7.06
CA ALA A 29 12.14 -27.29 -6.89
C ALA A 29 11.51 -27.53 -5.50
N ALA A 30 12.00 -26.82 -4.48
CA ALA A 30 11.45 -26.84 -3.12
C ALA A 30 9.96 -26.45 -3.07
N ASN A 31 9.48 -25.64 -4.02
CA ASN A 31 8.12 -25.10 -4.03
C ASN A 31 7.19 -25.84 -5.01
N LEU A 32 7.60 -26.99 -5.54
CA LEU A 32 6.82 -27.72 -6.55
C LEU A 32 5.41 -28.10 -6.06
N ASN A 33 5.29 -28.47 -4.78
CA ASN A 33 4.01 -28.76 -4.16
C ASN A 33 3.09 -27.52 -4.10
N GLU A 34 3.66 -26.34 -3.80
CA GLU A 34 2.91 -25.08 -3.79
C GLU A 34 2.45 -24.69 -5.19
N TYR A 35 3.30 -24.90 -6.21
CA TYR A 35 2.93 -24.68 -7.60
C TYR A 35 1.79 -25.60 -8.04
N LEU A 36 1.87 -26.90 -7.70
CA LEU A 36 0.81 -27.85 -8.01
C LEU A 36 -0.50 -27.46 -7.31
N ARG A 37 -0.46 -27.13 -6.02
CA ARG A 37 -1.63 -26.70 -5.27
C ARG A 37 -2.25 -25.44 -5.87
N THR A 38 -1.42 -24.46 -6.22
CA THR A 38 -1.87 -23.21 -6.86
C THR A 38 -2.53 -23.50 -8.21
N ALA A 39 -1.92 -24.36 -9.04
CA ALA A 39 -2.48 -24.75 -10.33
C ALA A 39 -3.82 -25.46 -10.18
N LEU A 40 -3.94 -26.41 -9.25
CA LEU A 40 -5.20 -27.12 -8.99
C LEU A 40 -6.28 -26.17 -8.45
N CYS A 41 -5.94 -25.25 -7.54
CA CYS A 41 -6.87 -24.23 -7.05
C CYS A 41 -7.33 -23.30 -8.18
N ALA A 42 -6.42 -22.85 -9.04
CA ALA A 42 -6.75 -22.02 -10.19
C ALA A 42 -7.68 -22.75 -11.16
N LEU A 43 -7.34 -23.99 -11.55
CA LEU A 43 -8.15 -24.82 -12.43
C LEU A 43 -9.53 -25.11 -11.85
N GLY A 44 -9.60 -25.43 -10.55
CA GLY A 44 -10.86 -25.63 -9.84
C GLY A 44 -11.73 -24.37 -9.76
N SER A 45 -11.11 -23.19 -9.71
CA SER A 45 -11.81 -21.89 -9.62
C SER A 45 -12.16 -21.29 -10.98
N LEU A 46 -11.61 -21.83 -12.08
CA LEU A 46 -11.83 -21.32 -13.44
C LEU A 46 -13.31 -21.15 -13.80
N PRO A 47 -14.23 -22.10 -13.50
CA PRO A 47 -15.64 -21.94 -13.83
C PRO A 47 -16.27 -20.72 -13.12
N THR A 48 -15.94 -20.52 -11.85
CA THR A 48 -16.43 -19.38 -11.05
C THR A 48 -15.88 -18.06 -11.56
N ILE A 49 -14.59 -18.02 -11.89
CA ILE A 49 -13.93 -16.85 -12.49
C ILE A 49 -14.59 -16.52 -13.84
N ALA A 50 -14.71 -17.50 -14.73
CA ALA A 50 -15.34 -17.33 -16.03
C ALA A 50 -16.78 -16.83 -15.90
N TRP A 51 -17.56 -17.39 -14.97
CA TRP A 51 -18.92 -16.93 -14.68
C TRP A 51 -18.98 -15.48 -14.17
N HIS A 52 -18.05 -15.10 -13.29
CA HIS A 52 -17.95 -13.74 -12.76
C HIS A 52 -17.67 -12.73 -13.88
N TYR A 53 -16.69 -13.02 -14.75
CA TYR A 53 -16.32 -12.14 -15.86
C TYR A 53 -17.33 -12.15 -17.01
N ALA A 54 -18.11 -13.22 -17.19
CA ALA A 54 -19.21 -13.27 -18.15
C ALA A 54 -20.41 -12.40 -17.73
N ARG A 55 -20.46 -11.94 -16.48
CA ARG A 55 -21.52 -11.09 -15.93
C ARG A 55 -20.95 -9.76 -15.43
N PRO A 56 -20.43 -8.90 -16.32
CA PRO A 56 -19.85 -7.64 -15.91
C PRO A 56 -20.93 -6.80 -15.21
N LYS A 57 -20.70 -6.51 -13.92
CA LYS A 57 -21.48 -5.50 -13.22
C LYS A 57 -21.08 -4.14 -13.77
N ARG A 58 -22.06 -3.30 -14.11
CA ARG A 58 -21.79 -1.87 -14.32
C ARG A 58 -21.39 -1.28 -12.98
N ILE A 59 -20.10 -1.04 -12.81
CA ILE A 59 -19.58 -0.24 -11.71
C ILE A 59 -19.80 1.21 -12.12
N ALA A 60 -20.59 1.95 -11.34
CA ALA A 60 -20.70 3.39 -11.53
C ALA A 60 -19.33 4.02 -11.30
N SER A 61 -18.94 4.95 -12.17
CA SER A 61 -17.70 5.70 -11.93
C SER A 61 -17.79 6.37 -10.56
N PRO A 62 -16.75 6.26 -9.71
CA PRO A 62 -16.73 6.97 -8.44
C PRO A 62 -16.87 8.46 -8.69
N THR A 63 -17.49 9.18 -7.76
CA THR A 63 -17.52 10.64 -7.88
C THR A 63 -16.09 11.17 -7.74
N PRO A 64 -15.75 12.34 -8.33
CA PRO A 64 -14.42 12.91 -8.16
C PRO A 64 -14.02 13.11 -6.69
N ARG A 65 -15.00 13.34 -5.80
CA ARG A 65 -14.77 13.43 -4.35
C ARG A 65 -14.28 12.11 -3.76
N ASP A 66 -14.88 10.99 -4.18
CA ASP A 66 -14.50 9.65 -3.70
C ASP A 66 -13.21 9.11 -4.35
N PHE A 67 -12.83 9.67 -5.51
CA PHE A 67 -11.68 9.22 -6.28
C PHE A 67 -10.40 9.98 -5.96
N VAL A 68 -10.51 11.28 -5.68
CA VAL A 68 -9.36 12.14 -5.45
C VAL A 68 -9.03 12.17 -3.96
N GLY A 69 -7.82 11.72 -3.63
CA GLY A 69 -7.25 11.84 -2.30
C GLY A 69 -5.82 12.37 -2.34
N LEU A 70 -5.37 12.95 -1.24
CA LEU A 70 -4.01 13.46 -1.10
C LEU A 70 -3.16 12.50 -0.27
N GLY A 71 -2.04 12.07 -0.84
CA GLY A 71 -1.01 11.30 -0.13
C GLY A 71 -0.18 12.19 0.78
N VAL A 72 -0.25 11.96 2.09
CA VAL A 72 0.53 12.70 3.09
C VAL A 72 1.50 11.77 3.81
N SER A 73 2.69 12.30 4.13
CA SER A 73 3.72 11.59 4.89
C SER A 73 4.11 12.47 6.08
N PRO A 74 3.98 11.99 7.33
CA PRO A 74 4.32 12.77 8.52
C PRO A 74 5.84 12.99 8.65
N ASP A 75 6.62 12.26 7.86
CA ASP A 75 8.07 12.15 7.92
C ASP A 75 8.79 13.36 7.28
N HIS A 76 8.07 14.20 6.54
CA HIS A 76 8.63 15.35 5.84
C HIS A 76 7.98 16.66 6.30
N GLY A 77 8.75 17.51 6.99
CA GLY A 77 8.30 18.84 7.42
C GLY A 77 7.62 18.84 8.79
N SER A 78 7.04 19.98 9.17
CA SER A 78 6.29 20.09 10.43
C SER A 78 4.88 19.54 10.25
N HIS A 79 4.40 18.75 11.21
CA HIS A 79 3.04 18.22 11.19
C HIS A 79 1.98 19.33 11.11
N GLN A 80 2.28 20.52 11.67
CA GLN A 80 1.39 21.68 11.60
C GLN A 80 1.27 22.20 10.16
N ALA A 81 2.39 22.40 9.45
CA ALA A 81 2.34 22.88 8.08
C ALA A 81 1.59 21.91 7.14
N VAL A 82 1.73 20.59 7.37
CA VAL A 82 0.95 19.59 6.62
C VAL A 82 -0.54 19.71 6.94
N SER A 83 -0.90 19.92 8.22
CA SER A 83 -2.29 20.13 8.62
C SER A 83 -2.90 21.37 7.98
N ASP A 84 -2.19 22.49 8.04
CA ASP A 84 -2.64 23.77 7.49
C ASP A 84 -2.84 23.67 5.97
N LEU A 85 -1.92 23.02 5.25
CA LEU A 85 -2.04 22.80 3.80
C LEU A 85 -3.20 21.88 3.42
N VAL A 86 -3.45 20.83 4.21
CA VAL A 86 -4.57 19.91 3.98
C VAL A 86 -5.90 20.64 4.16
N GLU A 87 -6.01 21.49 5.18
CA GLU A 87 -7.19 22.32 5.44
C GLU A 87 -7.41 23.37 4.34
N GLU A 88 -6.35 24.08 3.93
CA GLU A 88 -6.39 25.08 2.85
C GLU A 88 -6.85 24.47 1.52
N LEU A 89 -6.37 23.27 1.19
CA LEU A 89 -6.75 22.57 -0.04
C LEU A 89 -8.15 21.96 0.01
N GLY A 90 -8.82 21.94 1.18
CA GLY A 90 -10.16 21.39 1.35
C GLY A 90 -10.25 19.90 1.00
N VAL A 91 -9.18 19.14 1.25
CA VAL A 91 -9.08 17.73 0.87
C VAL A 91 -9.99 16.88 1.77
N GLN A 92 -10.85 16.07 1.16
CA GLN A 92 -11.81 15.23 1.89
C GLN A 92 -11.28 13.82 2.19
N ASN A 93 -10.32 13.34 1.39
CA ASN A 93 -9.77 11.99 1.51
C ASN A 93 -8.25 12.05 1.61
N LEU A 94 -7.71 11.58 2.73
CA LEU A 94 -6.28 11.53 3.00
C LEU A 94 -5.76 10.10 2.94
N LEU A 95 -4.67 9.91 2.22
CA LEU A 95 -3.93 8.66 2.20
C LEU A 95 -2.65 8.85 3.01
N LEU A 96 -2.58 8.20 4.18
CA LEU A 96 -1.39 8.25 5.01
C LEU A 96 -0.37 7.23 4.54
N ARG A 97 0.83 7.69 4.17
CA ARG A 97 1.95 6.81 3.83
C ARG A 97 2.59 6.30 5.10
N VAL A 98 2.60 4.97 5.27
CA VAL A 98 3.32 4.28 6.34
C VAL A 98 4.42 3.43 5.71
N PRO A 99 5.70 3.73 5.96
CA PRO A 99 6.79 2.89 5.50
C PRO A 99 6.73 1.49 6.12
N SER A 100 7.01 0.44 5.34
CA SER A 100 6.87 -0.95 5.79
C SER A 100 7.75 -1.29 7.00
N TRP A 101 8.89 -0.61 7.17
CA TRP A 101 9.80 -0.79 8.32
C TRP A 101 9.31 -0.12 9.61
N HIS A 102 8.17 0.57 9.55
CA HIS A 102 7.50 1.26 10.65
C HIS A 102 6.14 0.62 10.99
N ALA A 103 5.87 -0.58 10.47
CA ALA A 103 4.62 -1.31 10.73
C ALA A 103 4.39 -1.58 12.24
N ASP A 104 5.47 -1.66 13.02
CA ASP A 104 5.46 -1.81 14.48
C ASP A 104 5.13 -0.50 15.23
N LYS A 105 5.21 0.66 14.56
CA LYS A 105 4.96 1.99 15.13
C LYS A 105 3.67 2.61 14.63
N LEU A 106 2.65 1.79 14.37
CA LEU A 106 1.39 2.26 13.78
C LEU A 106 0.70 3.33 14.63
N ASP A 107 0.86 3.28 15.96
CA ASP A 107 0.30 4.26 16.90
C ASP A 107 0.72 5.70 16.56
N TYR A 108 1.98 5.93 16.17
CA TYR A 108 2.46 7.25 15.74
C TYR A 108 1.68 7.80 14.54
N TYR A 109 1.39 6.94 13.57
CA TYR A 109 0.64 7.29 12.37
C TYR A 109 -0.86 7.49 12.69
N LEU A 110 -1.41 6.72 13.64
CA LEU A 110 -2.78 6.89 14.13
C LEU A 110 -2.96 8.22 14.88
N ASP A 111 -1.98 8.61 15.70
CA ASP A 111 -1.99 9.90 16.40
C ASP A 111 -1.94 11.08 15.42
N PHE A 112 -1.14 10.94 14.36
CA PHE A 112 -1.13 11.91 13.26
C PHE A 112 -2.48 11.96 12.53
N ALA A 113 -3.06 10.80 12.19
CA ALA A 113 -4.38 10.72 11.56
C ALA A 113 -5.50 11.29 12.44
N GLY A 114 -5.36 11.17 13.77
CA GLY A 114 -6.30 11.73 14.75
C GLY A 114 -6.49 13.24 14.62
N ARG A 115 -5.49 13.96 14.11
CA ARG A 115 -5.55 15.43 13.88
C ARG A 115 -6.54 15.82 12.79
N PHE A 116 -6.90 14.88 11.91
CA PHE A 116 -7.78 15.10 10.77
C PHE A 116 -9.19 14.54 10.98
N LYS A 117 -9.48 13.87 12.11
CA LYS A 117 -10.77 13.20 12.39
C LYS A 117 -11.98 14.14 12.60
N GLY A 118 -11.80 15.45 12.46
CA GLY A 118 -12.83 16.47 12.68
C GLY A 118 -13.29 17.22 11.44
N HIS A 119 -12.82 16.84 10.24
CA HIS A 119 -13.14 17.49 8.97
C HIS A 119 -13.87 16.54 8.01
#